data_AF-A0A7Y6XF85-F1
#
_entry.id   AF-A0A7Y6XF85-F1
#
_cell.length_a   1.000
_cell.length_b   1.000
_cell.length_c   1.000
_cell.angle_alpha   90.00
_cell.angle_beta   90.00
_cell.angle_gamma   90.00
#
_symmetry.space_group_name_H-M   'P 1'
#
loop_
_entity.id
_entity.type
_entity.pdbx_description
1 polymer ?
#
loop_
_entity_poly.entity_id
_entity_poly.type
_entity_poly.pdbx_seq_one_letter_code
_entity_poly.pdbx_strand_id
1 'polypeptide(L)'
;MLLSLIKRDQSIAFDYEALSPLVTAIGATDVISYRLTPILFLAWFYSVVRQTNGLGFHVGASPTWAVGWWFVPLANFVQPLRIIQRIVRALNAGARVPPLQMGIWWSTFLLSRTLRSITERMPLGTFSFFETLPRWTTFLALASPISAIIAAVLCHRIVRVIQDRLDNLRTDAPRSLALS
;
A
#
# COMPACT_ATOMS: atom_id res chain seq x y z
N MET A 1 -12.25 -41.38 27.03
CA MET A 1 -12.13 -40.97 25.61
C MET A 1 -13.17 -39.92 25.22
N LEU A 2 -14.49 -40.15 25.34
CA LEU A 2 -15.51 -39.14 25.02
C LEU A 2 -15.38 -37.83 25.83
N LEU A 3 -15.26 -37.91 27.16
CA LEU A 3 -15.08 -36.73 28.03
C LEU A 3 -13.87 -35.86 27.66
N SER A 4 -12.78 -36.47 27.19
CA SER A 4 -11.57 -35.75 26.74
C SER A 4 -11.73 -35.09 25.35
N LEU A 5 -12.71 -35.51 24.55
CA LEU A 5 -13.08 -34.81 23.31
C LEU A 5 -13.99 -33.63 23.63
N ILE A 6 -15.04 -33.83 24.43
CA ILE A 6 -15.95 -32.76 24.88
C ILE A 6 -15.19 -31.63 25.60
N LYS A 7 -14.23 -31.97 26.48
CA LYS A 7 -13.42 -30.97 27.18
C LYS A 7 -12.42 -30.24 26.26
N ARG A 8 -11.93 -30.89 25.19
CA ARG A 8 -11.10 -30.23 24.16
C ARG A 8 -11.93 -29.29 23.30
N ASP A 9 -13.13 -29.71 22.92
CA ASP A 9 -14.09 -28.92 22.16
C ASP A 9 -14.47 -27.65 22.95
N GLN A 10 -14.86 -27.80 24.22
CA GLN A 10 -15.12 -26.64 25.09
C GLN A 10 -13.90 -25.76 25.39
N SER A 11 -12.67 -26.28 25.44
CA SER A 11 -11.50 -25.41 25.60
C SER A 11 -11.22 -24.60 24.34
N ILE A 12 -11.30 -25.22 23.15
CA ILE A 12 -11.20 -24.52 21.86
C ILE A 12 -12.34 -23.48 21.74
N ALA A 13 -13.52 -23.80 22.27
CA ALA A 13 -14.67 -22.89 22.26
C ALA A 13 -14.45 -21.66 23.15
N PHE A 14 -14.00 -21.86 24.38
CA PHE A 14 -13.67 -20.79 25.32
C PHE A 14 -12.56 -19.87 24.77
N ASP A 15 -11.55 -20.45 24.12
CA ASP A 15 -10.47 -19.68 23.48
C ASP A 15 -10.95 -18.84 22.28
N TYR A 16 -11.96 -19.27 21.51
CA TYR A 16 -12.48 -18.43 20.41
C TYR A 16 -13.24 -17.20 20.91
N GLU A 17 -13.97 -17.28 22.04
CA GLU A 17 -14.73 -16.13 22.54
C GLU A 17 -13.80 -15.02 23.04
N ALA A 18 -12.73 -15.40 23.75
CA ALA A 18 -11.69 -14.46 24.21
C ALA A 18 -10.97 -13.76 23.04
N LEU A 19 -10.78 -14.45 21.91
CA LEU A 19 -10.15 -13.89 20.70
C LEU A 19 -11.12 -13.10 19.81
N SER A 20 -12.43 -13.31 19.94
CA SER A 20 -13.44 -12.70 19.05
C SER A 20 -13.37 -11.16 18.96
N PRO A 21 -13.17 -10.38 20.04
CA PRO A 21 -13.13 -8.91 19.92
C PRO A 21 -11.86 -8.43 19.20
N LEU A 22 -10.74 -9.15 19.39
CA LEU A 22 -9.48 -8.88 18.72
C LEU A 22 -9.58 -9.15 17.22
N VAL A 23 -10.21 -10.27 16.82
CA VAL A 23 -10.46 -10.59 15.41
C VAL A 23 -11.36 -9.53 14.76
N THR A 24 -12.44 -9.12 15.43
CA THR A 24 -13.32 -8.03 14.94
C THR A 24 -12.57 -6.70 14.82
N ALA A 25 -11.74 -6.34 15.80
CA ALA A 25 -10.94 -5.11 15.76
C ALA A 25 -9.90 -5.11 14.63
N ILE A 26 -9.23 -6.25 14.38
CA ILE A 26 -8.31 -6.42 13.25
C ILE A 26 -9.07 -6.25 11.91
N GLY A 27 -10.22 -6.91 11.75
CA GLY A 27 -11.05 -6.79 10.54
C GLY A 27 -11.52 -5.35 10.28
N ALA A 28 -11.99 -4.65 11.32
CA ALA A 28 -12.36 -3.24 11.21
C ALA A 28 -11.17 -2.35 10.84
N THR A 29 -9.98 -2.62 11.41
CA THR A 29 -8.75 -1.87 11.13
C THR A 29 -8.28 -2.07 9.68
N ASP A 30 -8.35 -3.28 9.12
CA ASP A 30 -8.05 -3.53 7.71
C ASP A 30 -9.02 -2.78 6.79
N VAL A 31 -10.33 -2.90 7.02
CA VAL A 31 -11.36 -2.22 6.22
C VAL A 31 -11.17 -0.70 6.21
N ILE A 32 -10.89 -0.09 7.37
CA ILE A 32 -10.61 1.35 7.47
C ILE A 32 -9.31 1.70 6.73
N SER A 33 -8.23 0.96 6.97
CA SER A 33 -6.91 1.21 6.36
C SER A 33 -6.92 1.06 4.84
N TYR A 34 -7.64 0.05 4.32
CA TYR A 34 -7.81 -0.25 2.90
C TYR A 34 -8.63 0.82 2.16
N ARG A 35 -9.43 1.63 2.87
CA ARG A 35 -10.19 2.77 2.33
C ARG A 35 -9.45 4.09 2.46
N LEU A 36 -8.79 4.36 3.60
CA LEU A 36 -8.09 5.63 3.85
C LEU A 36 -6.73 5.72 3.15
N THR A 37 -5.95 4.63 3.10
CA THR A 37 -4.59 4.65 2.55
C THR A 37 -4.54 5.12 1.08
N PRO A 38 -5.43 4.66 0.18
CA PRO A 38 -5.46 5.19 -1.20
C PRO A 38 -5.77 6.69 -1.26
N ILE A 39 -6.68 7.19 -0.42
CA ILE A 39 -7.07 8.62 -0.40
C ILE A 39 -5.88 9.49 0.04
N LEU A 40 -5.23 9.12 1.15
CA LEU A 40 -4.06 9.81 1.68
C LEU A 40 -2.88 9.76 0.69
N PHE A 41 -2.66 8.60 0.06
CA PHE A 41 -1.63 8.44 -0.96
C PHE A 41 -1.88 9.32 -2.19
N LEU A 42 -3.12 9.39 -2.69
CA LEU A 42 -3.47 10.24 -3.83
C LEU A 42 -3.35 11.73 -3.51
N ALA A 43 -3.73 12.16 -2.31
CA ALA A 43 -3.56 13.53 -1.84
C ALA A 43 -2.07 13.93 -1.73
N TRP A 44 -1.23 13.03 -1.20
CA TRP A 44 0.23 13.18 -1.22
C TRP A 44 0.78 13.23 -2.65
N PHE A 45 0.36 12.31 -3.52
CA PHE A 45 0.85 12.19 -4.89
C PHE A 45 0.53 13.42 -5.75
N TYR A 46 -0.71 13.93 -5.65
CA TYR A 46 -1.12 15.23 -6.21
C TYR A 46 -0.20 16.35 -5.72
N SER A 47 0.02 16.42 -4.40
CA SER A 47 0.82 17.46 -3.76
C SER A 47 2.28 17.42 -4.18
N VAL A 48 2.88 16.24 -4.32
CA VAL A 48 4.25 16.06 -4.82
C VAL A 48 4.36 16.46 -6.28
N VAL A 49 3.46 16.00 -7.16
CA VAL A 49 3.49 16.38 -8.59
C VAL A 49 3.32 17.89 -8.75
N ARG A 50 2.49 18.54 -7.92
CA ARG A 50 2.36 20.01 -7.87
C ARG A 50 3.66 20.69 -7.44
N GLN A 51 4.33 20.19 -6.39
CA GLN A 51 5.59 20.74 -5.91
C GLN A 51 6.72 20.57 -6.93
N THR A 52 6.90 19.36 -7.47
CA THR A 52 7.99 19.06 -8.42
C THR A 52 7.82 19.84 -9.74
N ASN A 53 6.61 19.92 -10.29
CA ASN A 53 6.34 20.78 -11.45
C ASN A 53 6.52 22.28 -11.12
N GLY A 54 6.18 22.71 -9.89
CA GLY A 54 6.38 24.09 -9.42
C GLY A 54 7.84 24.49 -9.24
N LEU A 55 8.74 23.52 -9.07
CA LEU A 55 10.20 23.68 -9.11
C LEU A 55 10.76 23.63 -10.56
N GLY A 56 9.90 23.71 -11.58
CA GLY A 56 10.25 23.67 -13.01
C GLY A 56 10.46 22.26 -13.58
N PHE A 57 10.55 21.21 -12.76
CA PHE A 57 10.80 19.86 -13.22
C PHE A 57 9.56 19.20 -13.85
N HIS A 58 9.55 19.05 -15.17
CA HIS A 58 8.48 18.37 -15.88
C HIS A 58 8.47 16.85 -15.63
N VAL A 59 7.62 16.38 -14.70
CA VAL A 59 7.41 14.93 -14.47
C VAL A 59 6.46 14.29 -15.49
N GLY A 60 6.01 15.05 -16.48
CA GLY A 60 5.20 14.60 -17.61
C GLY A 60 3.79 14.16 -17.23
N ALA A 61 3.22 14.80 -16.22
CA ALA A 61 1.79 14.82 -15.88
C ALA A 61 1.50 16.11 -15.09
N SER A 62 0.32 16.72 -15.27
CA SER A 62 -0.17 17.74 -14.34
C SER A 62 -0.68 17.07 -13.05
N PRO A 63 -0.81 17.80 -11.93
CA PRO A 63 -1.23 17.20 -10.65
C PRO A 63 -2.57 16.45 -10.73
N THR A 64 -3.56 17.05 -11.41
CA THR A 64 -4.89 16.46 -11.62
C THR A 64 -4.81 15.21 -12.51
N TRP A 65 -4.04 15.23 -13.60
CA TRP A 65 -3.86 14.06 -14.47
C TRP A 65 -3.07 12.93 -13.81
N ALA A 66 -2.11 13.25 -12.93
CA ALA A 66 -1.40 12.25 -12.14
C ALA A 66 -2.36 11.43 -11.26
N VAL A 67 -3.33 12.09 -10.62
CA VAL A 67 -4.44 11.40 -9.93
C VAL A 67 -5.38 10.71 -10.91
N GLY A 68 -5.75 11.36 -12.02
CA GLY A 68 -6.64 10.80 -13.04
C GLY A 68 -6.20 9.45 -13.60
N TRP A 69 -4.89 9.23 -13.78
CA TRP A 69 -4.36 7.93 -14.23
C TRP A 69 -4.68 6.75 -13.32
N TRP A 70 -5.03 6.97 -12.06
CA TRP A 70 -5.45 5.90 -11.15
C TRP A 70 -6.85 5.36 -11.45
N PHE A 71 -7.68 6.10 -12.17
CA PHE A 71 -9.04 5.70 -12.55
C PHE A 71 -9.11 5.03 -13.93
N VAL A 72 -8.09 5.22 -14.78
CA VAL A 72 -7.99 4.61 -16.11
C VAL A 72 -7.40 3.20 -15.99
N PRO A 73 -8.14 2.10 -16.27
CA PRO A 73 -7.74 0.75 -15.88
C PRO A 73 -6.36 0.32 -16.37
N LEU A 74 -6.06 0.47 -17.66
CA LEU A 74 -4.77 0.07 -18.25
C LEU A 74 -3.61 1.00 -17.85
N ALA A 75 -3.89 2.30 -17.69
CA ALA A 75 -2.86 3.29 -17.36
C ALA A 75 -2.47 3.26 -15.87
N ASN A 76 -3.38 2.86 -14.98
CA ASN A 76 -3.13 2.66 -13.56
C ASN A 76 -1.90 1.79 -13.31
N PHE A 77 -1.73 0.70 -14.07
CA PHE A 77 -0.60 -0.24 -13.95
C PHE A 77 0.78 0.34 -14.28
N VAL A 78 0.87 1.51 -14.94
CA VAL A 78 2.12 1.98 -15.57
C VAL A 78 2.41 3.46 -15.31
N GLN A 79 1.44 4.35 -15.44
CA GLN A 79 1.68 5.81 -15.37
C GLN A 79 2.09 6.28 -13.97
N PRO A 80 1.50 5.83 -12.84
CA PRO A 80 1.92 6.26 -11.52
C PRO A 80 3.39 5.90 -11.23
N LEU A 81 3.81 4.67 -11.57
CA LEU A 81 5.20 4.26 -11.46
C LEU A 81 6.13 5.13 -12.33
N ARG A 82 5.76 5.41 -13.58
CA ARG A 82 6.56 6.29 -14.48
C ARG A 82 6.70 7.71 -13.92
N ILE A 83 5.64 8.27 -13.32
CA ILE A 83 5.67 9.60 -12.71
C ILE A 83 6.58 9.59 -11.46
N ILE A 84 6.47 8.59 -10.58
CA ILE A 84 7.36 8.45 -9.40
C ILE A 84 8.82 8.27 -9.84
N GLN A 85 9.10 7.45 -10.84
CA GLN A 85 10.44 7.31 -11.42
C GLN A 85 10.99 8.61 -12.04
N ARG A 86 10.12 9.52 -12.50
CA ARG A 86 10.53 10.86 -12.98
C ARG A 86 10.78 11.81 -11.82
N ILE A 87 9.93 11.81 -10.78
CA ILE A 87 10.14 12.57 -9.53
C ILE A 87 11.48 12.17 -8.87
N VAL A 88 11.73 10.87 -8.70
CA VAL A 88 12.96 10.35 -8.10
C VAL A 88 14.22 10.73 -8.89
N ARG A 89 14.12 10.86 -10.21
CA ARG A 89 15.21 11.39 -11.06
C ARG A 89 15.38 12.91 -10.93
N ALA A 90 14.29 13.67 -11.04
CA ALA A 90 14.30 15.13 -10.93
C ALA A 90 14.87 15.62 -9.58
N LEU A 91 14.51 14.94 -8.47
CA LEU A 91 15.00 15.25 -7.13
C LEU A 91 16.37 14.63 -6.80
N ASN A 92 17.08 14.10 -7.80
CA ASN A 92 18.36 13.38 -7.66
C ASN A 92 18.35 12.39 -6.48
N ALA A 93 17.28 11.60 -6.38
CA ALA A 93 16.99 10.71 -5.25
C ALA A 93 17.28 9.23 -5.54
N GLY A 94 17.67 8.88 -6.77
CA GLY A 94 17.86 7.49 -7.21
C GLY A 94 18.86 6.66 -6.38
N ALA A 95 19.86 7.28 -5.76
CA ALA A 95 20.78 6.60 -4.83
C ALA A 95 20.11 6.18 -3.50
N ARG A 96 19.03 6.87 -3.09
CA ARG A 96 18.23 6.57 -1.88
C ARG A 96 16.97 5.77 -2.20
N VAL A 97 16.52 5.77 -3.46
CA VAL A 97 15.38 5.01 -3.98
C VAL A 97 15.82 4.29 -5.27
N PRO A 98 16.47 3.12 -5.15
CA PRO A 98 16.99 2.40 -6.31
C PRO A 98 15.86 1.80 -7.17
N PRO A 99 16.08 1.57 -8.49
CA PRO A 99 15.06 1.03 -9.39
C PRO A 99 14.42 -0.28 -8.92
N LEU A 100 15.22 -1.18 -8.32
CA LEU A 100 14.75 -2.45 -7.78
C LEU A 100 13.73 -2.26 -6.63
N GLN A 101 13.93 -1.26 -5.75
CA GLN A 101 12.98 -0.97 -4.68
C GLN A 101 11.64 -0.50 -5.23
N MET A 102 11.65 0.36 -6.26
CA MET A 102 10.42 0.80 -6.94
C MET A 102 9.72 -0.36 -7.66
N GLY A 103 10.48 -1.27 -8.28
CA GLY A 103 9.93 -2.48 -8.93
C GLY A 103 9.27 -3.43 -7.93
N ILE A 104 9.94 -3.79 -6.84
CA ILE A 104 9.40 -4.68 -5.80
C ILE A 104 8.16 -4.06 -5.13
N TRP A 105 8.22 -2.76 -4.81
CA TRP A 105 7.07 -2.02 -4.27
C TRP A 105 5.86 -2.08 -5.22
N TRP A 106 6.08 -1.80 -6.50
CA TRP A 106 4.99 -1.76 -7.47
C TRP A 106 4.37 -3.14 -7.72
N SER A 107 5.20 -4.18 -7.88
CA SER A 107 4.72 -5.55 -8.05
C SER A 107 3.96 -6.07 -6.83
N THR A 108 4.42 -5.77 -5.60
CA THR A 108 3.70 -6.17 -4.37
C THR A 108 2.42 -5.38 -4.15
N PHE A 109 2.38 -4.09 -4.53
CA PHE A 109 1.15 -3.30 -4.55
C PHE A 109 0.12 -3.85 -5.55
N LEU A 110 0.53 -4.19 -6.77
CA LEU A 110 -0.38 -4.77 -7.78
C LEU A 110 -0.88 -6.15 -7.34
N LEU A 111 -0.01 -7.01 -6.81
CA LEU A 111 -0.37 -8.36 -6.35
C LEU A 111 -1.33 -8.34 -5.15
N SER A 112 -1.09 -7.49 -4.13
CA SER A 112 -2.02 -7.36 -3.00
C SER A 112 -3.38 -6.80 -3.43
N ARG A 113 -3.41 -5.90 -4.43
CA ARG A 113 -4.66 -5.38 -5.00
C ARG A 113 -5.45 -6.45 -5.77
N THR A 114 -4.80 -7.28 -6.59
CA THR A 114 -5.50 -8.36 -7.32
C THR A 114 -5.96 -9.47 -6.37
N LEU A 115 -5.13 -9.89 -5.41
CA LEU A 115 -5.50 -10.88 -4.40
C LEU A 115 -6.74 -10.45 -3.60
N ARG A 116 -6.73 -9.25 -2.98
CA ARG A 116 -7.88 -8.83 -2.17
C ARG A 116 -9.15 -8.56 -3.01
N SER A 117 -9.02 -8.16 -4.28
CA SER A 117 -10.17 -8.09 -5.21
C SER A 117 -10.73 -9.46 -5.64
N ILE A 118 -10.01 -10.56 -5.41
CA ILE A 118 -10.54 -11.92 -5.56
C ILE A 118 -11.28 -12.30 -4.28
N THR A 119 -10.68 -12.06 -3.10
CA THR A 119 -11.30 -12.33 -1.79
C THR A 119 -12.60 -11.54 -1.57
N GLU A 120 -12.63 -10.23 -1.87
CA GLU A 120 -13.83 -9.37 -1.74
C GLU A 120 -15.01 -9.78 -2.63
N ARG A 121 -14.80 -10.67 -3.61
CA ARG A 121 -15.85 -11.19 -4.50
C ARG A 121 -16.34 -12.57 -4.12
N MET A 122 -15.75 -13.20 -3.10
CA MET A 122 -16.26 -14.45 -2.53
C MET A 122 -17.44 -14.13 -1.60
N PRO A 123 -18.57 -14.85 -1.69
CA PRO A 123 -19.68 -14.65 -0.77
C PRO A 123 -19.26 -14.80 0.70
N LEU A 124 -19.86 -14.01 1.60
CA LEU A 124 -19.59 -14.10 3.05
C LEU A 124 -19.93 -15.49 3.63
N GLY A 125 -20.78 -16.27 2.96
CA GLY A 125 -21.04 -17.67 3.30
C GLY A 125 -19.91 -18.65 2.97
N THR A 126 -18.87 -18.24 2.24
CA THR A 126 -17.71 -19.11 1.91
C THR A 126 -16.81 -19.39 3.12
N PHE A 127 -17.08 -18.82 4.30
CA PHE A 127 -16.35 -19.19 5.52
C PHE A 127 -16.55 -20.66 5.93
N SER A 128 -17.72 -21.26 5.69
CA SER A 128 -17.93 -22.71 5.89
C SER A 128 -17.29 -23.58 4.78
N PHE A 129 -16.68 -22.97 3.76
CA PHE A 129 -15.89 -23.68 2.76
C PHE A 129 -14.47 -23.99 3.27
N PHE A 130 -13.95 -23.24 4.25
CA PHE A 130 -12.58 -23.40 4.76
C PHE A 130 -12.29 -24.77 5.40
N GLU A 131 -13.29 -25.49 5.90
CA GLU A 131 -13.12 -26.87 6.40
C GLU A 131 -12.74 -27.88 5.32
N THR A 132 -12.99 -27.56 4.03
CA THR A 132 -12.70 -28.44 2.89
C THR A 132 -11.57 -27.93 1.99
N LEU A 133 -11.01 -26.75 2.28
CA LEU A 133 -10.01 -26.11 1.42
C LEU A 133 -8.61 -26.71 1.63
N PRO A 134 -7.89 -27.15 0.56
CA PRO A 134 -6.56 -27.70 0.72
C PRO A 134 -5.54 -26.63 1.15
N ARG A 135 -4.46 -27.06 1.84
CA ARG A 135 -3.41 -26.25 2.50
C ARG A 135 -2.94 -24.97 1.78
N TRP A 136 -3.01 -24.89 0.44
CA TRP A 136 -2.60 -23.71 -0.33
C TRP A 136 -3.43 -22.45 -0.01
N THR A 137 -4.67 -22.59 0.47
CA THR A 137 -5.50 -21.42 0.86
C THR A 137 -4.97 -20.72 2.10
N THR A 138 -4.46 -21.46 3.09
CA THR A 138 -3.79 -20.88 4.26
C THR A 138 -2.54 -20.11 3.86
N PHE A 139 -1.78 -20.60 2.88
CA PHE A 139 -0.63 -19.88 2.32
C PHE A 139 -1.04 -18.60 1.59
N LEU A 140 -2.14 -18.60 0.82
CA LEU A 140 -2.66 -17.37 0.18
C LEU A 140 -3.16 -16.34 1.21
N ALA A 141 -3.86 -16.80 2.25
CA ALA A 141 -4.37 -15.95 3.34
C ALA A 141 -3.24 -15.24 4.09
N LEU A 142 -2.07 -15.87 4.24
CA LEU A 142 -0.88 -15.28 4.86
C LEU A 142 -0.02 -14.47 3.86
N ALA A 143 0.04 -14.87 2.58
CA ALA A 143 0.81 -14.16 1.56
C ALA A 143 0.27 -12.74 1.29
N SER A 144 -1.06 -12.57 1.32
CA SER A 144 -1.71 -11.27 1.14
C SER A 144 -1.22 -10.19 2.13
N PRO A 145 -1.39 -10.34 3.48
CA PRO A 145 -0.94 -9.34 4.44
C PRO A 145 0.59 -9.15 4.45
N ILE A 146 1.39 -10.22 4.27
CA ILE A 146 2.85 -10.09 4.16
C ILE A 146 3.23 -9.23 2.96
N SER A 147 2.61 -9.44 1.80
CA SER A 147 2.86 -8.62 0.61
C SER A 147 2.42 -7.15 0.80
N ALA A 148 1.31 -6.92 1.52
CA ALA A 148 0.82 -5.58 1.83
C ALA A 148 1.73 -4.83 2.81
N ILE A 149 2.26 -5.50 3.83
CA ILE A 149 3.24 -4.93 4.78
C ILE A 149 4.53 -4.54 4.04
N ILE A 150 5.06 -5.42 3.18
CA ILE A 150 6.25 -5.11 2.35
C ILE A 150 5.96 -3.90 1.45
N ALA A 151 4.81 -3.88 0.75
CA ALA A 151 4.41 -2.75 -0.08
C ALA A 151 4.30 -1.45 0.72
N ALA A 152 3.68 -1.48 1.92
CA ALA A 152 3.53 -0.32 2.79
C ALA A 152 4.88 0.23 3.28
N VAL A 153 5.79 -0.63 3.73
CA VAL A 153 7.14 -0.22 4.19
C VAL A 153 7.94 0.40 3.04
N LEU A 154 7.94 -0.21 1.85
CA LEU A 154 8.65 0.35 0.70
C LEU A 154 8.00 1.65 0.21
N CYS A 155 6.66 1.75 0.22
CA CYS A 155 5.92 2.97 -0.07
C CYS A 155 6.33 4.10 0.89
N HIS A 156 6.32 3.84 2.20
CA HIS A 156 6.69 4.81 3.22
C HIS A 156 8.13 5.32 3.03
N ARG A 157 9.08 4.43 2.70
CA ARG A 157 10.47 4.83 2.40
C ARG A 157 10.57 5.72 1.14
N ILE A 158 9.81 5.43 0.09
CA ILE A 158 9.74 6.26 -1.13
C ILE A 158 9.15 7.64 -0.80
N VAL A 159 8.02 7.66 -0.08
CA VAL A 159 7.32 8.88 0.36
C VAL A 159 8.24 9.76 1.20
N ARG A 160 8.89 9.20 2.23
CA ARG A 160 9.86 9.90 3.09
C ARG A 160 10.96 10.54 2.28
N VAL A 161 11.70 9.77 1.47
CA VAL A 161 12.86 10.31 0.71
C VAL A 161 12.46 11.41 -0.27
N ILE A 162 11.29 11.31 -0.91
CA ILE A 162 10.77 12.36 -1.80
C ILE A 162 10.41 13.62 -1.00
N GLN A 163 9.75 13.48 0.15
CA GLN A 163 9.38 14.60 1.01
C GLN A 163 10.61 15.30 1.60
N ASP A 164 11.52 14.52 2.20
CA ASP A 164 12.80 15.01 2.73
C ASP A 164 13.59 15.77 1.63
N ARG A 165 13.55 15.32 0.37
CA ARG A 165 14.18 16.04 -0.76
C ARG A 165 13.48 17.35 -1.13
N LEU A 166 12.15 17.37 -1.18
CA LEU A 166 11.38 18.57 -1.50
C LEU A 166 11.55 19.66 -0.43
N ASP A 167 11.59 19.28 0.84
CA ASP A 167 11.69 20.25 1.94
C ASP A 167 13.11 20.86 2.05
N ASN A 168 14.17 20.09 1.77
CA ASN A 168 15.52 20.64 1.63
C ASN A 168 15.59 21.70 0.49
N LEU A 169 15.03 21.39 -0.69
CA LEU A 169 15.00 22.34 -1.82
C LEU A 169 14.21 23.62 -1.50
N ARG A 170 13.15 23.52 -0.68
CA ARG A 170 12.39 24.67 -0.18
C ARG A 170 13.21 25.54 0.78
N THR A 171 14.04 24.95 1.64
CA THR A 171 14.88 25.71 2.58
C THR A 171 16.09 26.37 1.93
N ASP A 172 16.59 25.85 0.81
CA ASP A 172 17.75 26.43 0.11
C ASP A 172 17.37 27.51 -0.93
N ALA A 173 16.17 27.44 -1.53
CA ALA A 173 15.67 28.45 -2.47
C ALA A 173 15.77 29.93 -2.00
N PRO A 174 15.43 30.30 -0.74
CA PRO A 174 15.61 31.68 -0.28
C PRO A 174 17.09 32.08 -0.08
N ARG A 175 18.02 31.12 0.11
CA ARG A 175 19.45 31.42 0.27
C ARG A 175 20.09 31.83 -1.04
N SER A 176 19.73 31.19 -2.15
CA SER A 176 20.27 31.53 -3.47
C SER A 176 19.85 32.90 -3.99
N LEU A 177 18.75 33.46 -3.47
CA LEU A 177 18.28 34.82 -3.78
C LEU A 177 18.80 35.89 -2.81
N ALA A 178 19.52 35.49 -1.75
CA ALA A 178 20.14 36.38 -0.78
C ALA A 178 21.66 36.54 -0.98
N LEU A 179 22.20 35.94 -2.05
CA LEU A 179 23.62 35.91 -2.40
C LEU A 179 23.85 36.31 -3.88
N SER A 180 22.87 36.97 -4.49
CA SER A 180 22.80 37.38 -5.91
C SER A 180 22.36 38.83 -6.04
#